data_AF-A0A524Q034-F1
#
_entry.id   AF-A0A524Q034-F1
#
_cell.length_a   1.000
_cell.length_b   1.000
_cell.length_c   1.000
_cell.angle_alpha   90.00
_cell.angle_beta   90.00
_cell.angle_gamma   90.00
#
_symmetry.space_group_name_H-M   'P 1'
#
loop_
_entity.id
_entity.type
_entity.pdbx_description
1 polymer ?
#
loop_
_entity_poly.entity_id
_entity_poly.type
_entity_poly.pdbx_seq_one_letter_code
_entity_poly.pdbx_strand_id
1 'polypeptide(L)'
;SANTIIINRADHFGLAQLHQLRGRVGRSHHRAYAYLIVPQQRAMTADAVKRLEAIESLEDLGIGFILATHDLEIRGAGEILGEEQSGQIHEVGYSLYTQLLERAVSALKAGRSPELDRALDHGTEIDLRVAALIPEDYLPDVHSRLIMYKRIASAKDVEEIRELKVEMIDRFGLLPQALRNLFDITELKLKATPLGIRKIDVGGQGGRVVFSAQPQVDPESIVRLIQNDPSTYKFDGTDKLRFSMQLDTGAARIDALGGLLDALSMRAAQSPARVE
;
A
#
# COMPACT_ATOMS: atom_id res chain seq x y z
N SER A 1 -1.63 -42.23 10.82
CA SER A 1 -1.66 -41.02 9.96
C SER A 1 -0.53 -41.12 8.95
N ALA A 2 -0.72 -40.63 7.72
CA ALA A 2 0.37 -40.57 6.74
C ALA A 2 1.20 -39.29 6.99
N ASN A 3 2.51 -39.44 7.22
CA ASN A 3 3.43 -38.33 7.49
C ASN A 3 4.48 -38.14 6.38
N THR A 4 4.53 -39.05 5.41
CA THR A 4 5.52 -39.04 4.33
C THR A 4 4.83 -39.22 3.00
N ILE A 5 5.14 -38.36 2.03
CA ILE A 5 4.72 -38.50 0.64
C ILE A 5 5.94 -38.58 -0.26
N ILE A 6 5.87 -39.46 -1.26
CA ILE A 6 6.90 -39.62 -2.29
C ILE A 6 6.21 -39.36 -3.63
N ILE A 7 6.67 -38.32 -4.33
CA ILE A 7 6.11 -37.90 -5.62
C ILE A 7 7.12 -38.28 -6.69
N ASN A 8 6.82 -39.35 -7.43
CA ASN A 8 7.62 -39.76 -8.57
C ASN A 8 7.33 -38.86 -9.78
N ARG A 9 8.37 -38.53 -10.55
CA ARG A 9 8.29 -37.64 -11.72
C ARG A 9 7.69 -36.27 -11.38
N ALA A 10 8.19 -35.65 -10.31
CA ALA A 10 7.72 -34.35 -9.85
C ALA A 10 7.88 -33.23 -10.90
N ASP A 11 8.77 -33.42 -11.88
CA ASP A 11 9.00 -32.55 -13.04
C ASP A 11 7.77 -32.36 -13.95
N HIS A 12 6.81 -33.30 -13.93
CA HIS A 12 5.57 -33.23 -14.73
C HIS A 12 4.44 -32.47 -14.05
N PHE A 13 4.60 -32.15 -12.76
CA PHE A 13 3.55 -31.49 -12.00
C PHE A 13 3.71 -29.98 -11.99
N GLY A 14 2.58 -29.28 -12.06
CA GLY A 14 2.53 -27.84 -11.83
C GLY A 14 2.82 -27.49 -10.38
N LEU A 15 3.29 -26.27 -10.13
CA LEU A 15 3.70 -25.81 -8.79
C LEU A 15 2.55 -25.93 -7.78
N ALA A 16 1.34 -25.52 -8.18
CA ALA A 16 0.14 -25.62 -7.38
C ALA A 16 -0.23 -27.07 -7.03
N GLN A 17 -0.02 -28.01 -7.94
CA GLN A 17 -0.30 -29.44 -7.71
C GLN A 17 0.70 -30.03 -6.72
N LEU A 18 1.99 -29.73 -6.87
CA LEU A 18 3.02 -30.15 -5.93
C LEU A 18 2.77 -29.57 -4.53
N HIS A 19 2.37 -28.30 -4.44
CA HIS A 19 2.00 -27.67 -3.17
C HIS A 19 0.78 -28.34 -2.52
N GLN A 20 -0.27 -28.63 -3.30
CA GLN A 20 -1.45 -29.35 -2.80
C GLN A 20 -1.12 -30.76 -2.32
N LEU A 21 -0.26 -31.50 -3.05
CA LEU A 21 0.17 -32.85 -2.68
C LEU A 21 1.00 -32.82 -1.38
N ARG A 22 1.91 -31.85 -1.24
CA ARG A 22 2.67 -31.61 -0.01
C ARG A 22 1.74 -31.37 1.19
N GLY A 23 0.71 -30.53 1.02
CA GLY A 23 -0.26 -30.21 2.08
C GLY A 23 -1.17 -31.36 2.54
N ARG A 24 -1.10 -32.53 1.89
CA ARG A 24 -1.84 -33.74 2.30
C ARG A 24 -1.13 -34.54 3.39
N VAL A 25 0.15 -34.30 3.65
CA VAL A 25 0.91 -34.89 4.76
C VAL A 25 1.25 -33.82 5.81
N GLY A 26 1.52 -34.23 7.06
CA GLY A 26 1.89 -33.28 8.13
C GLY A 26 0.72 -32.69 8.94
N ARG A 27 -0.39 -33.42 9.05
CA ARG A 27 -1.55 -33.04 9.89
C ARG A 27 -1.39 -33.37 11.38
N SER A 28 -0.18 -33.64 11.84
CA SER A 28 0.15 -34.04 13.22
C SER A 28 1.28 -33.19 13.77
N HIS A 29 1.48 -33.19 15.09
CA HIS A 29 2.59 -32.47 15.75
C HIS A 29 4.00 -33.01 15.38
N HIS A 30 4.09 -34.08 14.60
CA HIS A 30 5.34 -34.63 14.10
C HIS A 30 5.69 -34.08 12.72
N ARG A 31 6.98 -33.81 12.50
CA ARG A 31 7.54 -33.38 11.22
C ARG A 31 7.15 -34.37 10.12
N ALA A 32 6.66 -33.83 9.01
CA ALA A 32 6.34 -34.59 7.80
C ALA A 32 7.39 -34.38 6.73
N TYR A 33 7.53 -35.36 5.85
CA TYR A 33 8.52 -35.36 4.77
C TYR A 33 7.83 -35.49 3.42
N ALA A 34 8.26 -34.71 2.44
CA ALA A 34 7.82 -34.81 1.06
C ALA A 34 9.05 -34.98 0.16
N TYR A 35 9.20 -36.16 -0.44
CA TYR A 35 10.30 -36.46 -1.36
C TYR A 35 9.84 -36.26 -2.79
N LEU A 36 10.48 -35.33 -3.50
CA LEU A 36 10.26 -35.07 -4.92
C LEU A 36 11.31 -35.83 -5.73
N ILE A 37 10.90 -36.88 -6.43
CA ILE A 37 11.80 -37.67 -7.28
C ILE A 37 11.72 -37.15 -8.70
N VAL A 38 12.86 -36.76 -9.25
CA VAL A 38 13.00 -36.14 -10.57
C VAL A 38 14.13 -36.81 -11.35
N PRO A 39 14.07 -36.83 -12.70
CA PRO A 39 15.20 -37.29 -13.52
C PRO A 39 16.39 -36.31 -13.41
N GLN A 40 17.53 -36.69 -13.97
CA GLN A 40 18.70 -35.79 -14.00
C GLN A 40 18.35 -34.44 -14.64
N GLN A 41 18.90 -33.34 -14.10
CA GLN A 41 18.56 -31.97 -14.53
C GLN A 41 18.64 -31.74 -16.04
N ARG A 42 19.61 -32.37 -16.72
CA ARG A 42 19.79 -32.26 -18.19
C ARG A 42 18.61 -32.83 -19.00
N ALA A 43 17.79 -33.68 -18.39
CA ALA A 43 16.61 -34.30 -19.01
C ALA A 43 15.31 -33.57 -18.65
N MET A 44 15.37 -32.49 -17.88
CA MET A 44 14.22 -31.67 -17.50
C MET A 44 14.15 -30.40 -18.34
N THR A 45 12.95 -29.84 -18.51
CA THR A 45 12.78 -28.52 -19.09
C THR A 45 13.28 -27.43 -18.13
N ALA A 46 13.75 -26.31 -18.67
CA ALA A 46 14.18 -25.17 -17.85
C ALA A 46 13.08 -24.70 -16.88
N ASP A 47 11.81 -24.73 -17.32
CA ASP A 47 10.66 -24.37 -16.49
C ASP A 47 10.42 -25.38 -15.36
N ALA A 48 10.64 -26.67 -15.59
CA ALA A 48 10.51 -27.69 -14.55
C ALA A 48 11.61 -27.54 -13.49
N VAL A 49 12.84 -27.23 -13.90
CA VAL A 49 13.95 -26.95 -12.98
C VAL A 49 13.64 -25.74 -12.10
N LYS A 50 13.31 -24.59 -12.70
CA LYS A 50 12.95 -23.37 -11.96
C LYS A 50 11.79 -23.59 -10.99
N ARG A 51 10.79 -24.37 -11.41
CA ARG A 51 9.64 -24.73 -10.56
C ARG A 51 10.03 -25.57 -9.35
N LEU A 52 10.94 -26.52 -9.54
CA LEU A 52 11.44 -27.39 -8.46
C LEU A 52 12.35 -26.61 -7.49
N GLU A 53 13.16 -25.69 -8.00
CA GLU A 53 13.94 -24.76 -7.16
C GLU A 53 13.03 -23.83 -6.35
N ALA A 54 11.95 -23.33 -6.98
CA ALA A 54 10.96 -22.51 -6.30
C ALA A 54 10.23 -23.29 -5.19
N ILE A 55 9.88 -24.57 -5.38
CA ILE A 55 9.22 -25.33 -4.31
C ILE A 55 10.16 -25.70 -3.15
N GLU A 56 11.45 -25.84 -3.43
CA GLU A 56 12.51 -26.05 -2.43
C GLU A 56 12.77 -24.78 -1.60
N SER A 57 12.79 -23.60 -2.24
CA SER A 57 13.00 -22.32 -1.54
C SER A 57 11.79 -21.85 -0.71
N LEU A 58 10.61 -22.41 -0.94
CA LEU A 58 9.35 -22.12 -0.24
C LEU A 58 9.25 -22.79 1.16
N GLU A 59 10.36 -23.21 1.77
CA GLU A 59 10.38 -23.90 3.06
C GLU A 59 9.99 -23.02 4.27
N ASP A 60 9.98 -21.69 4.15
CA ASP A 60 9.59 -20.78 5.22
C ASP A 60 8.29 -20.01 4.93
N LEU A 61 7.22 -20.45 5.63
CA LEU A 61 6.03 -19.70 6.05
C LEU A 61 5.52 -18.53 5.16
N GLY A 62 4.48 -18.77 4.33
CA GLY A 62 3.69 -17.69 3.69
C GLY A 62 3.08 -17.98 2.30
N ILE A 63 2.84 -19.26 1.98
CA ILE A 63 3.03 -19.80 0.62
C ILE A 63 1.85 -19.60 -0.36
N GLY A 64 0.70 -19.07 0.06
CA GLY A 64 -0.44 -18.89 -0.84
C GLY A 64 -0.25 -17.79 -1.90
N PHE A 65 0.43 -16.70 -1.53
CA PHE A 65 0.54 -15.49 -2.36
C PHE A 65 1.71 -15.57 -3.36
N ILE A 66 2.86 -16.07 -2.91
CA ILE A 66 4.06 -16.24 -3.75
C ILE A 66 3.78 -17.23 -4.90
N LEU A 67 3.02 -18.30 -4.64
CA LEU A 67 2.69 -19.30 -5.66
C LEU A 67 1.91 -18.73 -6.84
N ALA A 68 1.02 -17.76 -6.61
CA ALA A 68 0.22 -17.15 -7.65
C ALA A 68 1.04 -16.17 -8.50
N THR A 69 1.92 -15.39 -7.86
CA THR A 69 2.78 -14.41 -8.54
C THR A 69 3.83 -15.09 -9.41
N HIS A 70 4.48 -16.15 -8.91
CA HIS A 70 5.47 -16.90 -9.69
C HIS A 70 4.82 -17.71 -10.84
N ASP A 71 3.60 -18.23 -10.66
CA ASP A 71 2.87 -18.90 -11.74
C ASP A 71 2.46 -17.93 -12.86
N LEU A 72 2.23 -16.65 -12.53
CA LEU A 72 1.99 -15.56 -13.49
C LEU A 72 3.26 -15.16 -14.26
N GLU A 73 4.40 -15.07 -13.58
CA GLU A 73 5.70 -14.78 -14.21
C GLU A 73 6.15 -15.91 -15.15
N ILE A 74 6.01 -17.18 -14.72
CA ILE A 74 6.45 -18.36 -15.49
C ILE A 74 5.57 -18.62 -16.72
N ARG A 75 4.27 -18.26 -16.69
CA ARG A 75 3.35 -18.47 -17.82
C ARG A 75 3.39 -17.39 -18.90
N GLY A 76 4.28 -16.40 -18.80
CA GLY A 76 4.50 -15.41 -19.86
C GLY A 76 4.07 -13.99 -19.56
N ALA A 77 3.93 -13.58 -18.29
CA ALA A 77 3.94 -12.15 -17.95
C ALA A 77 5.34 -11.51 -18.06
N GLY A 78 6.32 -12.23 -18.62
CA GLY A 78 7.69 -11.78 -18.91
C GLY A 78 7.82 -10.75 -20.05
N GLU A 79 6.73 -10.11 -20.47
CA GLU A 79 6.74 -9.10 -21.53
C GLU A 79 5.69 -8.00 -21.31
N ILE A 80 5.44 -7.63 -20.05
CA ILE A 80 4.70 -6.38 -19.70
C ILE A 80 5.68 -5.28 -19.24
N LEU A 81 6.97 -5.60 -19.13
CA LEU A 81 8.05 -4.68 -18.79
C LEU A 81 9.10 -4.59 -19.92
N GLY A 82 8.66 -4.71 -21.17
CA GLY A 82 9.51 -4.51 -22.34
C GLY A 82 9.89 -3.03 -22.51
N GLU A 83 11.15 -2.78 -22.81
CA GLU A 83 11.86 -1.49 -22.82
C GLU A 83 11.33 -0.38 -23.77
N GLU A 84 10.18 -0.50 -24.42
CA GLU A 84 9.80 0.45 -25.49
C GLU A 84 8.64 1.43 -25.20
N GLN A 85 8.01 1.44 -24.03
CA GLN A 85 7.03 2.48 -23.68
C GLN A 85 7.07 2.92 -22.21
N SER A 86 8.18 3.56 -21.81
CA SER A 86 8.41 4.04 -20.44
C SER A 86 7.63 5.30 -20.03
N GLY A 87 6.87 5.95 -20.92
CA GLY A 87 6.38 7.31 -20.69
C GLY A 87 5.05 7.48 -19.95
N GLN A 88 4.09 6.55 -20.06
CA GLN A 88 2.71 6.76 -19.57
C GLN A 88 2.19 5.70 -18.58
N ILE A 89 2.89 4.58 -18.41
CA ILE A 89 2.39 3.46 -17.58
C ILE A 89 2.61 3.68 -16.07
N HIS A 90 3.52 4.60 -15.69
CA HIS A 90 3.79 4.92 -14.29
C HIS A 90 2.59 5.51 -13.53
N GLU A 91 1.62 6.12 -14.22
CA GLU A 91 0.53 6.87 -13.56
C GLU A 91 -0.69 5.99 -13.25
N VAL A 92 -0.91 4.90 -14.00
CA VAL A 92 -2.11 4.03 -13.86
C VAL A 92 -1.84 2.78 -13.01
N GLY A 93 -0.58 2.35 -12.90
CA GLY A 93 -0.21 1.14 -12.16
C GLY A 93 -0.41 1.23 -10.66
N TYR A 94 -0.15 2.40 -10.05
CA TYR A 94 -0.20 2.57 -8.59
C TYR A 94 -1.62 2.50 -8.01
N SER A 95 -2.61 3.12 -8.69
CA SER A 95 -4.00 3.13 -8.22
C SER A 95 -4.62 1.73 -8.28
N LEU A 96 -4.39 1.00 -9.38
CA LEU A 96 -4.85 -0.38 -9.54
C LEU A 96 -4.12 -1.34 -8.61
N TYR A 97 -2.81 -1.19 -8.44
CA TYR A 97 -2.00 -2.00 -7.52
C TYR A 97 -2.43 -1.83 -6.06
N THR A 98 -2.65 -0.58 -5.63
CA THR A 98 -3.13 -0.26 -4.28
C THR A 98 -4.56 -0.76 -4.06
N GLN A 99 -5.44 -0.64 -5.06
CA GLN A 99 -6.79 -1.22 -5.02
C GLN A 99 -6.77 -2.74 -4.85
N LEU A 100 -5.89 -3.44 -5.58
CA LEU A 100 -5.76 -4.90 -5.48
C LEU A 100 -5.18 -5.31 -4.11
N LEU A 101 -4.23 -4.54 -3.58
CA LEU A 101 -3.61 -4.78 -2.28
C LEU A 101 -4.58 -4.56 -1.12
N GLU A 102 -5.33 -3.46 -1.11
CA GLU A 102 -6.35 -3.17 -0.10
C GLU A 102 -7.48 -4.21 -0.12
N ARG A 103 -7.93 -4.60 -1.31
CA ARG A 103 -8.95 -5.65 -1.50
C ARG A 103 -8.51 -6.99 -0.92
N ALA A 104 -7.25 -7.37 -1.15
CA ALA A 104 -6.68 -8.61 -0.63
C ALA A 104 -6.52 -8.57 0.90
N VAL A 105 -6.08 -7.44 1.47
CA VAL A 105 -5.86 -7.30 2.91
C VAL A 105 -7.18 -7.22 3.70
N SER A 106 -8.20 -6.55 3.16
CA SER A 106 -9.52 -6.45 3.78
C SER A 106 -10.25 -7.80 3.82
N ALA A 107 -10.18 -8.57 2.73
CA ALA A 107 -10.74 -9.92 2.65
C ALA A 107 -10.13 -10.89 3.66
N LEU A 108 -8.84 -10.74 3.97
CA LEU A 108 -8.13 -11.59 4.93
C LEU A 108 -8.43 -11.24 6.39
N LYS A 109 -8.73 -9.98 6.71
CA LYS A 109 -9.03 -9.54 8.08
C LYS A 109 -10.45 -9.90 8.55
N ALA A 110 -11.41 -10.04 7.63
CA ALA A 110 -12.82 -10.19 8.00
C ALA A 110 -13.28 -11.64 8.24
N GLY A 111 -12.50 -12.66 7.82
CA GLY A 111 -12.84 -14.07 8.04
C GLY A 111 -14.20 -14.52 7.45
N ARG A 112 -14.76 -13.76 6.50
CA ARG A 112 -16.06 -14.03 5.84
C ARG A 112 -15.90 -13.92 4.32
N SER A 113 -16.71 -14.70 3.62
CA SER A 113 -16.93 -14.63 2.18
C SER A 113 -17.16 -13.18 1.73
N PRO A 114 -16.64 -12.75 0.57
CA PRO A 114 -16.76 -11.36 0.12
C PRO A 114 -18.24 -11.01 -0.09
N GLU A 115 -18.82 -10.30 0.87
CA GLU A 115 -20.02 -9.49 0.60
C GLU A 115 -19.56 -8.33 -0.28
N LEU A 116 -19.82 -8.45 -1.58
CA LEU A 116 -19.42 -7.50 -2.62
C LEU A 116 -20.09 -6.11 -2.51
N ASP A 117 -20.99 -5.89 -1.55
CA ASP A 117 -21.94 -4.77 -1.59
C ASP A 117 -21.81 -3.71 -0.48
N ARG A 118 -20.76 -3.74 0.35
CA ARG A 118 -20.42 -2.54 1.12
C ARG A 118 -19.45 -1.69 0.31
N ALA A 119 -20.00 -0.68 -0.36
CA ALA A 119 -19.25 0.44 -0.90
C ALA A 119 -18.18 0.86 0.13
N LEU A 120 -16.94 0.59 -0.24
CA LEU A 120 -15.75 0.81 0.55
C LEU A 120 -15.68 2.32 0.87
N ASP A 121 -15.74 2.70 2.14
CA ASP A 121 -15.21 4.00 2.56
C ASP A 121 -13.70 3.95 2.34
N HIS A 122 -13.29 4.27 1.12
CA HIS A 122 -11.90 4.44 0.74
C HIS A 122 -11.33 5.59 1.60
N GLY A 123 -10.27 5.31 2.38
CA GLY A 123 -9.61 6.34 3.18
C GLY A 123 -9.10 7.51 2.33
N THR A 124 -8.67 8.60 2.96
CA THR A 124 -8.30 9.84 2.26
C THR A 124 -7.34 9.63 1.09
N GLU A 125 -7.70 10.10 -0.11
CA GLU A 125 -6.82 10.18 -1.27
C GLU A 125 -6.05 11.51 -1.26
N ILE A 126 -4.73 11.48 -1.41
CA ILE A 126 -3.90 12.69 -1.42
C ILE A 126 -3.01 12.68 -2.68
N ASP A 127 -3.14 13.72 -3.51
CA ASP A 127 -2.27 14.00 -4.65
C ASP A 127 -1.54 15.32 -4.42
N LEU A 128 -0.21 15.26 -4.28
CA LEU A 128 0.66 16.43 -4.12
C LEU A 128 1.55 16.68 -5.35
N ARG A 129 1.38 15.92 -6.44
CA ARG A 129 2.26 16.00 -7.62
C ARG A 129 3.74 15.87 -7.26
N VAL A 130 4.06 14.91 -6.40
CA VAL A 130 5.42 14.55 -6.00
C VAL A 130 5.62 13.06 -6.20
N ALA A 131 6.84 12.66 -6.58
CA ALA A 131 7.19 11.24 -6.61
C ALA A 131 7.14 10.68 -5.18
N ALA A 132 6.33 9.65 -4.96
CA ALA A 132 6.11 9.01 -3.67
C ALA A 132 6.18 7.50 -3.85
N LEU A 133 7.39 6.95 -3.75
CA LEU A 133 7.67 5.54 -3.99
C LEU A 133 8.95 5.12 -3.25
N ILE A 134 9.09 3.81 -3.02
CA ILE A 134 10.35 3.19 -2.61
C ILE A 134 11.18 2.94 -3.88
N PRO A 135 12.33 3.62 -4.06
CA PRO A 135 13.16 3.44 -5.25
C PRO A 135 13.80 2.05 -5.34
N GLU A 136 14.05 1.57 -6.57
CA GLU A 136 14.69 0.27 -6.80
C GLU A 136 16.17 0.25 -6.40
N ASP A 137 16.87 1.37 -6.56
CA ASP A 137 18.25 1.55 -6.11
C ASP A 137 18.38 1.55 -4.58
N TYR A 138 17.33 1.94 -3.86
CA TYR A 138 17.31 1.91 -2.40
C TYR A 138 16.91 0.55 -1.83
N LEU A 139 15.93 -0.10 -2.44
CA LEU A 139 15.46 -1.42 -2.03
C LEU A 139 15.16 -2.26 -3.28
N PRO A 140 16.17 -3.00 -3.80
CA PRO A 140 16.07 -3.71 -5.08
C PRO A 140 15.09 -4.87 -5.04
N ASP A 141 15.06 -5.61 -3.93
CA ASP A 141 14.19 -6.78 -3.77
C ASP A 141 12.70 -6.37 -3.81
N VAL A 142 12.02 -6.77 -4.89
CA VAL A 142 10.60 -6.47 -5.12
C VAL A 142 9.76 -6.94 -3.94
N HIS A 143 9.99 -8.15 -3.43
CA HIS A 143 9.18 -8.72 -2.37
C HIS A 143 9.24 -7.89 -1.07
N SER A 144 10.46 -7.55 -0.63
CA SER A 144 10.70 -6.67 0.51
C SER A 144 10.06 -5.30 0.31
N ARG A 145 10.08 -4.78 -0.93
CA ARG A 145 9.45 -3.50 -1.27
C ARG A 145 7.94 -3.55 -1.08
N LEU A 146 7.29 -4.63 -1.51
CA LEU A 146 5.84 -4.83 -1.31
C LEU A 146 5.48 -4.95 0.17
N ILE A 147 6.29 -5.66 0.96
CA ILE A 147 6.11 -5.73 2.41
C ILE A 147 6.17 -4.33 3.03
N MET A 148 7.17 -3.52 2.63
CA MET A 148 7.31 -2.17 3.16
C MET A 148 6.15 -1.26 2.75
N TYR A 149 5.70 -1.29 1.50
CA TYR A 149 4.50 -0.56 1.09
C TYR A 149 3.28 -0.93 1.93
N LYS A 150 3.06 -2.23 2.15
CA LYS A 150 1.94 -2.70 2.98
C LYS A 150 2.06 -2.20 4.42
N ARG A 151 3.26 -2.24 5.01
CA ARG A 151 3.50 -1.76 6.39
C ARG A 151 3.27 -0.26 6.51
N ILE A 152 3.80 0.53 5.58
CA ILE A 152 3.59 1.99 5.53
C ILE A 152 2.10 2.31 5.41
N ALA A 153 1.40 1.70 4.44
CA ALA A 153 -0.02 1.95 4.22
C ALA A 153 -0.94 1.46 5.35
N SER A 154 -0.47 0.51 6.18
CA SER A 154 -1.23 -0.06 7.29
C SER A 154 -0.86 0.55 8.65
N ALA A 155 0.06 1.52 8.70
CA ALA A 155 0.43 2.18 9.92
C ALA A 155 -0.79 2.89 10.53
N LYS A 156 -0.93 2.82 11.85
CA LYS A 156 -2.11 3.32 12.56
C LYS A 156 -1.94 4.73 13.09
N ASP A 157 -0.70 5.11 13.37
CA ASP A 157 -0.34 6.38 13.96
C ASP A 157 1.04 6.85 13.48
N VAL A 158 1.37 8.08 13.88
CA VAL A 158 2.62 8.74 13.49
C VAL A 158 3.84 8.07 14.15
N GLU A 159 3.67 7.40 15.30
CA GLU A 159 4.76 6.69 15.95
C GLU A 159 5.13 5.41 15.20
N GLU A 160 4.15 4.61 14.75
CA GLU A 160 4.41 3.45 13.88
C GLU A 160 5.12 3.86 12.58
N ILE A 161 4.75 5.02 11.99
CA ILE A 161 5.46 5.57 10.83
C ILE A 161 6.91 5.94 11.19
N ARG A 162 7.12 6.58 12.35
CA ARG A 162 8.45 6.96 12.82
C ARG A 162 9.35 5.74 13.06
N GLU A 163 8.81 4.69 13.67
CA GLU A 163 9.51 3.42 13.86
C GLU A 163 9.89 2.79 12.52
N LEU A 164 8.99 2.80 11.54
CA LEU A 164 9.28 2.33 10.18
C LEU A 164 10.38 3.14 9.51
N LYS A 165 10.37 4.49 9.66
CA LYS A 165 11.46 5.35 9.15
C LYS A 165 12.80 4.95 9.75
N VAL A 166 12.88 4.76 11.07
CA VAL A 166 14.11 4.35 11.77
C VAL A 166 14.57 2.97 11.29
N GLU A 167 13.66 1.99 11.23
CA GLU A 167 13.99 0.66 10.74
C GLU A 167 14.55 0.68 9.31
N MET A 168 13.94 1.47 8.42
CA MET A 168 14.43 1.60 7.04
C MET A 168 15.81 2.25 7.00
N ILE A 169 16.06 3.27 7.82
CA ILE A 169 17.38 3.91 7.92
C ILE A 169 18.45 2.94 8.44
N ASP A 170 18.15 2.20 9.50
CA ASP A 170 19.08 1.26 10.12
C ASP A 170 19.44 0.10 9.19
N ARG A 171 18.48 -0.34 8.36
CA ARG A 171 18.65 -1.50 7.45
C ARG A 171 19.21 -1.14 6.08
N PHE A 172 18.82 0.01 5.53
CA PHE A 172 19.05 0.35 4.12
C PHE A 172 19.72 1.72 3.93
N GLY A 173 19.99 2.46 5.02
CA GLY A 173 20.62 3.78 4.96
C GLY A 173 19.63 4.93 4.72
N LEU A 174 20.16 6.10 4.37
CA LEU A 174 19.37 7.35 4.29
C LEU A 174 18.19 7.23 3.31
N LEU A 175 17.01 7.69 3.75
CA LEU A 175 15.79 7.68 2.95
C LEU A 175 15.94 8.58 1.71
N PRO A 176 15.74 8.08 0.47
CA PRO A 176 15.67 8.89 -0.73
C PRO A 176 14.50 9.87 -0.70
N GLN A 177 14.55 10.93 -1.50
CA GLN A 177 13.49 11.95 -1.49
C GLN A 177 12.10 11.38 -1.80
N ALA A 178 11.99 10.47 -2.77
CA ALA A 178 10.72 9.87 -3.13
C ALA A 178 10.12 9.02 -1.99
N LEU A 179 10.97 8.37 -1.19
CA LEU A 179 10.55 7.59 -0.03
C LEU A 179 10.15 8.51 1.15
N ARG A 180 10.88 9.60 1.36
CA ARG A 180 10.48 10.63 2.34
C ARG A 180 9.08 11.15 2.04
N ASN A 181 8.83 11.54 0.78
CA ASN A 181 7.52 11.99 0.33
C ASN A 181 6.42 10.94 0.57
N LEU A 182 6.70 9.65 0.35
CA LEU A 182 5.76 8.56 0.59
C LEU A 182 5.34 8.49 2.06
N PHE A 183 6.31 8.60 2.97
CA PHE A 183 6.02 8.66 4.39
C PHE A 183 5.22 9.90 4.78
N ASP A 184 5.62 11.08 4.27
CA ASP A 184 4.98 12.34 4.61
C ASP A 184 3.51 12.36 4.13
N ILE A 185 3.23 11.84 2.93
CA ILE A 185 1.86 11.66 2.43
C ILE A 185 1.05 10.70 3.33
N THR A 186 1.69 9.63 3.83
CA THR A 186 1.03 8.67 4.72
C THR A 186 0.69 9.30 6.08
N GLU A 187 1.60 10.12 6.64
CA GLU A 187 1.32 10.89 7.86
C GLU A 187 0.18 11.90 7.65
N LEU A 188 0.16 12.60 6.51
CA LEU A 188 -0.94 13.50 6.15
C LEU A 188 -2.27 12.75 6.00
N LYS A 189 -2.25 11.54 5.44
CA LYS A 189 -3.43 10.66 5.35
C LYS A 189 -3.95 10.25 6.73
N LEU A 190 -3.06 9.97 7.67
CA LEU A 190 -3.42 9.68 9.07
C LEU A 190 -4.07 10.87 9.77
N LYS A 191 -3.62 12.10 9.48
CA LYS A 191 -4.25 13.33 9.99
C LYS A 191 -5.59 13.64 9.31
N ALA A 192 -5.69 13.42 7.99
CA ALA A 192 -6.86 13.80 7.21
C ALA A 192 -8.05 12.84 7.34
N THR A 193 -7.79 11.54 7.55
CA THR A 193 -8.84 10.52 7.61
C THR A 193 -9.81 10.72 8.78
N PRO A 194 -9.36 11.00 10.03
CA PRO A 194 -10.24 11.31 11.15
C PRO A 194 -11.08 12.58 10.96
N LEU A 195 -10.65 13.50 10.09
CA LEU A 195 -11.39 14.72 9.73
C LEU A 195 -12.53 14.45 8.75
N GLY A 196 -12.65 13.23 8.21
CA GLY A 196 -13.65 12.92 7.19
C GLY A 196 -13.35 13.59 5.86
N ILE A 197 -12.07 13.74 5.50
CA ILE A 197 -11.65 14.22 4.18
C ILE A 197 -11.61 13.02 3.22
N ARG A 198 -12.24 13.15 2.06
CA ARG A 198 -12.25 12.10 1.03
C ARG A 198 -11.07 12.23 0.09
N LYS A 199 -10.79 13.43 -0.40
CA LYS A 199 -9.75 13.68 -1.41
C LYS A 199 -9.08 15.03 -1.19
N ILE A 200 -7.78 15.08 -1.44
CA ILE A 200 -6.96 16.29 -1.42
C ILE A 200 -6.12 16.31 -2.70
N ASP A 201 -6.20 17.40 -3.47
CA ASP A 201 -5.38 17.65 -4.67
C ASP A 201 -4.64 18.97 -4.46
N VAL A 202 -3.32 18.94 -4.54
CA VAL A 202 -2.45 20.11 -4.36
C VAL A 202 -1.47 20.22 -5.53
N GLY A 203 -1.55 21.36 -6.22
CA GLY A 203 -0.62 21.75 -7.27
C GLY A 203 0.19 22.99 -6.91
N GLY A 204 0.90 23.54 -7.90
CA GLY A 204 1.79 24.69 -7.70
C GLY A 204 1.10 26.02 -7.37
N GLN A 205 -0.21 26.13 -7.60
CA GLN A 205 -1.00 27.35 -7.35
C GLN A 205 -2.03 27.16 -6.23
N GLY A 206 -1.86 26.13 -5.41
CA GLY A 206 -2.78 25.75 -4.34
C GLY A 206 -3.50 24.43 -4.64
N GLY A 207 -4.66 24.23 -4.05
CA GLY A 207 -5.32 22.93 -4.06
C GLY A 207 -6.78 22.95 -3.65
N ARG A 208 -7.35 21.75 -3.57
CA ARG A 208 -8.73 21.49 -3.16
C ARG A 208 -8.78 20.34 -2.17
N VAL A 209 -9.51 20.57 -1.09
CA VAL A 209 -9.90 19.55 -0.10
C VAL A 209 -11.36 19.24 -0.34
N VAL A 210 -11.67 17.96 -0.50
CA VAL A 210 -13.02 17.45 -0.73
C VAL A 210 -13.42 16.61 0.48
N PHE A 211 -14.45 17.07 1.18
CA PHE A 211 -14.95 16.41 2.37
C PHE A 211 -15.85 15.22 2.03
N SER A 212 -16.02 14.31 2.98
CA SER A 212 -17.01 13.24 2.89
C SER A 212 -18.43 13.80 3.09
N ALA A 213 -19.46 12.96 2.95
CA ALA A 213 -20.84 13.38 3.20
C ALA A 213 -21.10 13.74 4.68
N GLN A 214 -20.28 13.21 5.60
CA GLN A 214 -20.34 13.48 7.04
C GLN A 214 -18.93 13.84 7.52
N PRO A 215 -18.44 15.07 7.23
CA PRO A 215 -17.13 15.49 7.70
C PRO A 215 -17.11 15.56 9.22
N GLN A 216 -15.99 15.14 9.80
CA GLN A 216 -15.73 15.23 11.24
C GLN A 216 -14.91 16.49 11.56
N VAL A 217 -15.09 17.54 10.75
CA VAL A 217 -14.46 18.85 10.94
C VAL A 217 -15.45 19.79 11.60
N ASP A 218 -14.97 20.59 12.54
CA ASP A 218 -15.75 21.68 13.12
C ASP A 218 -16.04 22.76 12.07
N PRO A 219 -17.32 23.04 11.73
CA PRO A 219 -17.66 24.09 10.77
C PRO A 219 -17.10 25.46 11.17
N GLU A 220 -16.99 25.75 12.47
CA GLU A 220 -16.39 27.01 12.94
C GLU A 220 -14.93 27.13 12.55
N SER A 221 -14.15 26.05 12.60
CA SER A 221 -12.74 26.06 12.20
C SER A 221 -12.57 26.39 10.73
N ILE A 222 -13.47 25.89 9.86
CA ILE A 222 -13.45 26.22 8.42
C ILE A 222 -13.81 27.70 8.20
N VAL A 223 -14.85 28.19 8.89
CA VAL A 223 -15.26 29.61 8.79
C VAL A 223 -14.16 30.54 9.28
N ARG A 224 -13.52 30.23 10.41
CA ARG A 224 -12.40 31.00 10.96
C ARG A 224 -11.21 31.02 10.00
N LEU A 225 -10.89 29.88 9.39
CA LEU A 225 -9.81 29.78 8.39
C LEU A 225 -10.05 30.73 7.21
N ILE A 226 -11.29 30.77 6.69
CA ILE A 226 -11.68 31.65 5.58
C ILE A 226 -11.72 33.12 6.01
N GLN A 227 -12.15 33.43 7.23
CA GLN A 227 -12.18 34.80 7.74
C GLN A 227 -10.78 35.36 8.00
N ASN A 228 -9.86 34.52 8.50
CA ASN A 228 -8.49 34.93 8.78
C ASN A 228 -7.68 35.16 7.51
N ASP A 229 -7.91 34.37 6.45
CA ASP A 229 -7.26 34.55 5.16
C ASP A 229 -8.22 34.30 3.97
N PRO A 230 -9.06 35.30 3.64
CA PRO A 230 -10.06 35.19 2.57
C PRO A 230 -9.45 35.20 1.16
N SER A 231 -8.22 35.71 1.03
CA SER A 231 -7.45 35.68 -0.21
C SER A 231 -7.04 34.27 -0.56
N THR A 232 -6.63 33.49 0.46
CA THR A 232 -6.11 32.14 0.29
C THR A 232 -7.23 31.11 0.26
N TYR A 233 -8.17 31.15 1.20
CA TYR A 233 -9.18 30.09 1.38
C TYR A 233 -10.58 30.52 0.93
N LYS A 234 -11.25 29.66 0.15
CA LYS A 234 -12.62 29.87 -0.32
C LYS A 234 -13.41 28.57 -0.38
N PHE A 235 -14.69 28.64 -0.09
CA PHE A 235 -15.60 27.54 -0.40
C PHE A 235 -15.74 27.38 -1.92
N ASP A 236 -15.77 26.13 -2.37
CA ASP A 236 -15.91 25.74 -3.77
C ASP A 236 -17.06 24.73 -3.92
N GLY A 237 -18.28 25.20 -3.63
CA GLY A 237 -19.46 24.36 -3.49
C GLY A 237 -19.77 24.02 -2.03
N THR A 238 -20.56 22.96 -1.81
CA THR A 238 -21.04 22.58 -0.47
C THR A 238 -20.09 21.66 0.29
N ASP A 239 -19.25 20.90 -0.43
CA ASP A 239 -18.40 19.83 0.12
C ASP A 239 -16.90 20.05 -0.15
N LYS A 240 -16.50 21.25 -0.63
CA LYS A 240 -15.11 21.51 -1.03
C LYS A 240 -14.59 22.83 -0.50
N LEU A 241 -13.34 22.78 -0.05
CA LEU A 241 -12.53 23.94 0.31
C LEU A 241 -11.42 24.08 -0.73
N ARG A 242 -11.35 25.23 -1.39
CA ARG A 242 -10.25 25.59 -2.27
C ARG A 242 -9.29 26.50 -1.51
N PHE A 243 -8.00 26.26 -1.69
CA PHE A 243 -6.95 27.15 -1.21
C PHE A 243 -6.02 27.55 -2.37
N SER A 244 -5.61 28.82 -2.41
CA SER A 244 -4.80 29.38 -3.50
C SER A 244 -3.54 30.02 -2.92
N MET A 245 -2.39 29.42 -3.18
CA MET A 245 -1.08 29.83 -2.68
C MET A 245 0.02 29.33 -3.63
N GLN A 246 1.14 30.05 -3.75
CA GLN A 246 2.27 29.60 -4.56
C GLN A 246 3.03 28.50 -3.82
N LEU A 247 3.03 27.30 -4.39
CA LEU A 247 3.61 26.08 -3.81
C LEU A 247 4.49 25.35 -4.85
N ASP A 248 5.57 26.02 -5.25
CA ASP A 248 6.42 25.56 -6.35
C ASP A 248 7.11 24.21 -6.04
N THR A 249 7.47 23.97 -4.78
CA THR A 249 8.19 22.76 -4.36
C THR A 249 7.27 21.73 -3.70
N GLY A 250 7.65 20.46 -3.79
CA GLY A 250 6.95 19.37 -3.10
C GLY A 250 6.95 19.52 -1.58
N ALA A 251 8.06 19.98 -1.01
CA ALA A 251 8.17 20.28 0.43
C ALA A 251 7.18 21.38 0.85
N ALA A 252 7.11 22.48 0.08
CA ALA A 252 6.13 23.54 0.36
C ALA A 252 4.68 23.01 0.30
N ARG A 253 4.37 22.11 -0.64
CA ARG A 253 3.04 21.48 -0.73
C ARG A 253 2.73 20.59 0.49
N ILE A 254 3.70 19.81 0.95
CA ILE A 254 3.57 18.96 2.16
C ILE A 254 3.37 19.84 3.40
N ASP A 255 4.19 20.86 3.58
CA ASP A 255 4.14 21.76 4.74
C ASP A 255 2.83 22.55 4.78
N ALA A 256 2.40 23.11 3.64
CA ALA A 256 1.15 23.83 3.52
C ALA A 256 -0.05 22.95 3.84
N LEU A 257 -0.07 21.71 3.33
CA LEU A 257 -1.14 20.77 3.65
C LEU A 257 -1.11 20.35 5.13
N GLY A 258 0.07 20.11 5.69
CA GLY A 258 0.23 19.82 7.12
C GLY A 258 -0.37 20.94 7.99
N GLY A 259 -0.01 22.19 7.71
CA GLY A 259 -0.55 23.35 8.42
C GLY A 259 -2.06 23.52 8.25
N LEU A 260 -2.60 23.25 7.06
CA LEU A 260 -4.04 23.26 6.81
C LEU A 260 -4.75 22.19 7.65
N LEU A 261 -4.27 20.95 7.66
CA LEU A 261 -4.86 19.87 8.44
C LEU A 261 -4.79 20.14 9.94
N ASP A 262 -3.68 20.71 10.42
CA ASP A 262 -3.52 21.08 11.82
C ASP A 262 -4.53 22.18 12.21
N ALA A 263 -4.71 23.20 11.37
CA ALA A 263 -5.72 24.25 11.57
C ALA A 263 -7.16 23.71 11.57
N LEU A 264 -7.46 22.71 10.72
CA LEU A 264 -8.77 22.05 10.69
C LEU A 264 -8.99 21.10 11.88
N SER A 265 -7.92 20.54 12.44
CA SER A 265 -7.98 19.64 13.60
C SER A 265 -8.11 20.37 14.94
N MET A 266 -7.70 21.65 15.00
CA MET A 266 -7.92 22.50 16.18
C MET A 266 -9.42 22.67 16.39
N ARG A 267 -9.99 21.90 17.32
CA ARG A 267 -11.32 22.20 17.89
C ARG A 267 -11.26 23.60 18.46
N ALA A 268 -12.24 24.43 18.12
CA ALA A 268 -12.43 25.72 18.76
C ALA A 268 -12.36 25.51 20.28
N ALA A 269 -11.34 26.08 20.92
CA ALA A 269 -11.27 26.13 22.37
C ALA A 269 -12.59 26.73 22.86
N GLN A 270 -13.35 25.90 23.59
CA GLN A 270 -14.51 26.19 24.42
C GLN A 270 -15.09 27.62 24.24
N SER A 271 -16.18 27.73 23.48
CA SER A 271 -17.12 28.84 23.69
C SER A 271 -17.50 28.86 25.17
N PRO A 272 -17.31 29.99 25.90
CA PRO A 272 -17.80 30.07 27.26
C PRO A 272 -19.32 29.94 27.20
N ALA A 273 -19.86 29.01 27.98
CA ALA A 273 -21.28 28.86 28.18
C ALA A 273 -21.88 30.25 28.44
N ARG A 274 -22.76 30.71 27.56
CA ARG A 274 -23.73 31.75 27.91
C ARG A 274 -24.61 31.15 28.98
N VAL A 275 -24.29 31.47 30.23
CA VAL A 275 -25.21 31.35 31.34
C VAL A 275 -26.14 32.55 31.22
N GLU A 276 -27.38 32.30 30.81
CA GLU A 276 -28.52 33.17 31.12
C GLU A 276 -28.91 32.99 32.60
#